data_AF-A0A6A4SPG6-F1
#
_entry.id   AF-A0A6A4SPG6-F1
#
_cell.length_a   1.000
_cell.length_b   1.000
_cell.length_c   1.000
_cell.angle_alpha   90.00
_cell.angle_beta   90.00
_cell.angle_gamma   90.00
#
_symmetry.space_group_name_H-M   'P 1'
#
loop_
_entity.id
_entity.type
_entity.pdbx_description
1 polymer ?
#
loop_
_entity_poly.entity_id
_entity_poly.type
_entity_poly.pdbx_seq_one_letter_code
_entity_poly.pdbx_strand_id
1 'polypeptide(L)'
;MDLTQIRSPRDDDDDEEEEEVSQERAPGRATVDGLVDELLAVQPATTTACGNNSHRCTEICNFCSEMYGAPTMDCLSTLLSHLCVSTFESSMVSLNSTDRCIWGNVRGLYSNLSLCTEEMSDCLLIPWPNPLVEDTFVDIHSRFFKDCPTEEHGDPPPVVMFALVMTPICLIPVMVSLVVLKTMNGDDS
;
A
#
# COMPACT_ATOMS: atom_id res chain seq x y z
N MET A 1 -19.76 -3.93 -1.74
CA MET A 1 -18.35 -3.55 -1.55
C MET A 1 -18.27 -2.94 -0.17
N ASP A 2 -17.56 -3.61 0.74
CA ASP A 2 -17.41 -3.17 2.13
C ASP A 2 -15.92 -3.06 2.40
N LEU A 3 -15.49 -1.88 2.86
CA LEU A 3 -14.11 -1.42 2.93
C LEU A 3 -13.72 -1.29 4.40
N THR A 4 -13.84 -2.38 5.15
CA THR A 4 -13.60 -2.37 6.60
C THR A 4 -13.28 -3.78 7.10
N GLN A 5 -12.08 -4.31 6.82
CA GLN A 5 -11.63 -5.52 7.54
C GLN A 5 -10.12 -5.79 7.54
N ILE A 6 -9.25 -4.81 7.84
CA ILE A 6 -7.91 -5.15 8.37
C ILE A 6 -7.45 -4.10 9.39
N ARG A 7 -7.97 -4.18 10.61
CA ARG A 7 -7.18 -4.04 11.84
C ARG A 7 -8.07 -4.31 13.05
N SER A 8 -7.77 -5.36 13.79
CA SER A 8 -8.13 -5.44 15.20
C SER A 8 -6.85 -5.69 16.03
N PRO A 9 -6.78 -5.14 17.25
CA PRO A 9 -5.55 -4.98 18.03
C PRO A 9 -5.00 -6.29 18.59
N ARG A 10 -3.69 -6.33 18.83
CA ARG A 10 -3.03 -7.38 19.61
C ARG A 10 -3.12 -6.94 21.07
N ASP A 11 -3.82 -7.73 21.86
CA ASP A 11 -4.02 -7.56 23.29
C ASP A 11 -2.68 -7.50 24.05
N ASP A 12 -2.59 -6.54 24.95
CA ASP A 12 -1.61 -6.44 26.03
C ASP A 12 -1.99 -7.46 27.12
N ASP A 13 -1.08 -8.37 27.46
CA ASP A 13 -1.11 -9.14 28.70
C ASP A 13 0.27 -8.99 29.38
N ASP A 14 0.25 -8.20 30.46
CA ASP A 14 1.24 -8.10 31.53
C ASP A 14 1.21 -9.35 32.44
N ASP A 15 2.24 -9.47 33.29
CA ASP A 15 2.42 -10.29 34.53
C ASP A 15 3.67 -11.20 34.46
N GLU A 16 4.80 -10.78 35.07
CA GLU A 16 5.24 -11.09 36.47
C GLU A 16 5.93 -12.48 36.55
N GLU A 17 7.06 -12.75 37.21
CA GLU A 17 7.84 -12.13 38.30
C GLU A 17 9.31 -12.64 38.26
N GLU A 18 10.20 -11.78 38.76
CA GLU A 18 11.40 -11.91 39.62
C GLU A 18 12.36 -13.14 39.63
N GLU A 19 13.67 -12.85 39.63
CA GLU A 19 14.50 -13.08 40.83
C GLU A 19 15.71 -12.11 40.90
N GLU A 20 15.94 -11.58 42.10
CA GLU A 20 17.01 -10.65 42.49
C GLU A 20 18.39 -11.32 42.64
N VAL A 21 19.49 -10.57 42.38
CA VAL A 21 20.67 -10.57 43.28
C VAL A 21 21.29 -9.16 43.34
N SER A 22 21.23 -8.59 44.55
CA SER A 22 21.85 -7.34 44.99
C SER A 22 23.39 -7.33 44.96
N GLN A 23 24.01 -6.21 44.55
CA GLN A 23 25.17 -5.65 45.27
C GLN A 23 25.40 -4.16 44.94
N GLU A 24 25.15 -3.28 45.91
CA GLU A 24 25.57 -1.87 45.88
C GLU A 24 27.10 -1.69 45.95
N ARG A 25 27.66 -0.75 45.16
CA ARG A 25 28.84 0.03 45.57
C ARG A 25 28.89 1.43 44.93
N ALA A 26 28.96 2.44 45.81
CA ALA A 26 29.00 3.88 45.51
C ALA A 26 30.43 4.40 45.13
N PRO A 27 30.63 5.72 44.90
CA PRO A 27 31.23 6.28 43.68
C PRO A 27 32.74 6.54 43.77
N GLY A 28 33.47 6.27 42.69
CA GLY A 28 34.93 6.41 42.61
C GLY A 28 35.42 7.30 41.46
N ARG A 29 35.67 8.58 41.78
CA ARG A 29 36.73 9.48 41.29
C ARG A 29 37.31 9.24 39.87
N ALA A 30 36.93 10.10 38.93
CA ALA A 30 37.55 10.21 37.60
C ALA A 30 39.06 10.49 37.69
N THR A 31 39.86 9.69 36.99
CA THR A 31 41.30 9.91 36.80
C THR A 31 41.57 10.04 35.29
N VAL A 32 42.42 11.01 34.95
CA VAL A 32 42.59 11.67 33.64
C VAL A 32 43.38 10.87 32.58
N ASP A 33 43.40 9.54 32.65
CA ASP A 33 44.16 8.67 31.74
C ASP A 33 43.26 7.89 30.75
N GLY A 34 42.14 8.47 30.31
CA GLY A 34 41.16 7.82 29.43
C GLY A 34 40.85 8.55 28.12
N LEU A 35 41.60 9.60 27.76
CA LEU A 35 41.35 10.45 26.59
C LEU A 35 41.88 9.89 25.25
N VAL A 36 42.29 8.62 25.22
CA VAL A 36 42.75 7.94 23.98
C VAL A 36 41.86 6.78 23.54
N ASP A 37 40.79 6.46 24.29
CA ASP A 37 39.78 5.45 23.90
C ASP A 37 38.48 6.07 23.37
N GLU A 38 38.43 7.39 23.13
CA GLU A 38 37.25 8.09 22.60
C GLU A 38 37.26 8.29 21.08
N LEU A 39 38.25 7.74 20.35
CA LEU A 39 38.32 7.84 18.87
C LEU A 39 38.20 6.50 18.12
N LEU A 40 37.92 5.39 18.82
CA LEU A 40 37.76 4.07 18.19
C LEU A 40 36.40 3.40 18.42
N ALA A 41 35.44 4.13 19.01
CA ALA A 41 34.10 3.63 19.29
C ALA A 41 32.99 4.30 18.47
N VAL A 42 33.28 4.74 17.23
CA VAL A 42 32.21 4.92 16.22
C VAL A 42 32.22 3.71 15.30
N GLN A 43 31.92 2.54 15.86
CA GLN A 43 31.19 1.55 15.10
C GLN A 43 29.74 1.68 15.55
N PRO A 44 28.82 2.19 14.71
CA PRO A 44 27.45 1.85 14.93
C PRO A 44 27.36 0.37 14.59
N ALA A 45 27.45 -0.49 15.60
CA ALA A 45 26.80 -1.79 15.52
C ALA A 45 25.29 -1.52 15.55
N THR A 46 24.77 -0.88 14.50
CA THR A 46 23.36 -0.92 14.19
C THR A 46 23.12 -2.34 13.75
N THR A 47 22.56 -3.15 14.64
CA THR A 47 21.90 -4.39 14.22
C THR A 47 20.82 -3.96 13.24
N THR A 48 21.13 -4.03 11.94
CA THR A 48 20.19 -3.67 10.88
C THR A 48 18.98 -4.58 11.01
N ALA A 49 17.84 -4.00 11.40
CA ALA A 49 16.60 -4.74 11.53
C ALA A 49 16.08 -5.06 10.12
N CYS A 50 15.81 -6.34 9.85
CA CYS A 50 15.33 -6.84 8.58
C CYS A 50 14.01 -7.60 8.76
N GLY A 51 13.15 -7.57 7.75
CA GLY A 51 11.96 -8.42 7.71
C GLY A 51 12.33 -9.90 7.60
N ASN A 52 11.54 -10.78 8.22
CA ASN A 52 11.74 -12.24 8.20
C ASN A 52 10.60 -12.98 7.46
N ASN A 53 9.90 -12.29 6.55
CA ASN A 53 8.75 -12.84 5.83
C ASN A 53 9.15 -13.88 4.77
N SER A 54 10.39 -13.81 4.28
CA SER A 54 10.93 -14.68 3.23
C SER A 54 12.45 -14.75 3.35
N HIS A 55 13.07 -15.87 2.97
CA HIS A 55 14.54 -16.00 2.89
C HIS A 55 15.17 -14.93 1.99
N ARG A 56 14.42 -14.47 0.97
CA ARG A 56 14.86 -13.41 0.06
C ARG A 56 15.00 -12.06 0.77
N CYS A 57 14.22 -11.81 1.82
CA CYS A 57 14.31 -10.55 2.55
C CYS A 57 15.66 -10.36 3.24
N THR A 58 16.23 -11.43 3.78
CA THR A 58 17.55 -11.38 4.42
C THR A 58 18.63 -10.99 3.41
N GLU A 59 18.59 -11.55 2.20
CA GLU A 59 19.54 -11.21 1.12
C GLU A 59 19.40 -9.74 0.69
N ILE A 60 18.16 -9.29 0.48
CA ILE A 60 17.86 -7.90 0.09
C ILE A 60 18.33 -6.91 1.17
N CYS A 61 18.03 -7.21 2.43
CA CYS A 61 18.40 -6.36 3.54
C CYS A 61 19.93 -6.30 3.73
N ASN A 62 20.62 -7.44 3.60
CA ASN A 62 22.09 -7.49 3.65
C ASN A 62 22.70 -6.67 2.52
N PHE A 63 22.16 -6.77 1.31
CA PHE A 63 22.60 -5.94 0.18
C PHE A 63 22.49 -4.44 0.49
N CYS A 64 21.36 -4.00 1.07
CA CYS A 64 21.20 -2.62 1.50
C CYS A 64 22.16 -2.22 2.60
N SER A 65 22.37 -3.09 3.59
CA SER A 65 23.28 -2.82 4.69
C SER A 65 24.73 -2.71 4.23
N GLU A 66 25.16 -3.50 3.25
CA GLU A 66 26.53 -3.47 2.71
C GLU A 66 26.76 -2.24 1.82
N MET A 67 25.81 -1.92 0.95
CA MET A 67 25.96 -0.85 -0.04
C MET A 67 25.63 0.55 0.52
N TYR A 68 24.63 0.64 1.39
CA TYR A 68 24.06 1.89 1.89
C TYR A 68 24.26 2.08 3.40
N GLY A 69 24.82 1.08 4.10
CA GLY A 69 25.01 1.10 5.56
C GLY A 69 23.74 0.86 6.38
N ALA A 70 22.56 0.98 5.78
CA ALA A 70 21.25 0.84 6.43
C ALA A 70 20.14 0.58 5.40
N PRO A 71 18.95 0.11 5.82
CA PRO A 71 17.76 0.02 4.99
C PRO A 71 17.18 1.42 4.79
N THR A 72 17.76 2.17 3.85
CA THR A 72 17.38 3.55 3.53
C THR A 72 16.36 3.59 2.38
N MET A 73 15.69 4.74 2.24
CA MET A 73 14.81 4.99 1.08
C MET A 73 15.57 4.94 -0.26
N ASP A 74 16.87 5.25 -0.27
CA ASP A 74 17.71 5.15 -1.48
C ASP A 74 17.92 3.70 -1.92
N CYS A 75 18.14 2.79 -0.96
CA CYS A 75 18.22 1.37 -1.27
C CYS A 75 16.87 0.85 -1.78
N LEU A 76 15.77 1.23 -1.12
CA LEU A 76 14.41 0.88 -1.56
C LEU A 76 14.18 1.35 -3.00
N SER A 77 14.54 2.58 -3.34
CA SER A 77 14.42 3.12 -4.70
C SER A 77 15.17 2.28 -5.73
N THR A 78 16.40 1.87 -5.40
CA THR A 78 17.23 1.03 -6.27
C THR A 78 16.59 -0.34 -6.50
N LEU A 79 16.11 -0.97 -5.43
CA LEU A 79 15.45 -2.27 -5.49
C LEU A 79 14.16 -2.20 -6.29
N LEU A 80 13.30 -1.21 -6.03
CA LEU A 80 12.07 -0.97 -6.77
C LEU A 80 12.37 -0.82 -8.26
N SER A 81 13.32 0.04 -8.63
CA SER A 81 13.69 0.31 -10.02
C SER A 81 14.15 -0.97 -10.75
N HIS A 82 15.03 -1.75 -10.12
CA HIS A 82 15.68 -2.89 -10.79
C HIS A 82 14.89 -4.19 -10.72
N LEU A 83 14.18 -4.45 -9.62
CA LEU A 83 13.49 -5.73 -9.40
C LEU A 83 12.02 -5.66 -9.80
N CYS A 84 11.35 -4.56 -9.44
CA CYS A 84 9.91 -4.42 -9.63
C CYS A 84 9.57 -3.70 -10.94
N VAL A 85 10.06 -2.46 -11.10
CA VAL A 85 9.72 -1.59 -12.23
C VAL A 85 10.29 -2.14 -13.53
N SER A 86 11.56 -2.56 -13.57
CA SER A 86 12.16 -3.16 -14.77
C SER A 86 11.36 -4.36 -15.30
N THR A 87 10.88 -5.23 -14.41
CA THR A 87 10.06 -6.40 -14.77
C THR A 87 8.68 -5.98 -15.31
N PHE A 88 8.08 -4.98 -14.66
CA PHE A 88 6.83 -4.39 -15.11
C PHE A 88 6.98 -3.75 -16.49
N GLU A 89 7.98 -2.90 -16.71
CA GLU A 89 8.22 -2.20 -17.98
C GLU A 89 8.45 -3.18 -19.13
N SER A 90 9.24 -4.24 -18.91
CA SER A 90 9.45 -5.29 -19.91
C SER A 90 8.13 -5.94 -20.35
N SER A 91 7.26 -6.24 -19.39
CA SER A 91 5.94 -6.79 -19.67
C SER A 91 5.04 -5.77 -20.37
N MET A 92 5.12 -4.51 -19.96
CA MET A 92 4.27 -3.43 -20.47
C MET A 92 4.63 -2.99 -21.89
N VAL A 93 5.91 -3.05 -22.27
CA VAL A 93 6.40 -2.79 -23.63
C VAL A 93 5.98 -3.88 -24.61
N SER A 94 5.75 -5.10 -24.13
CA SER A 94 5.28 -6.21 -24.98
C SER A 94 3.82 -6.06 -25.45
N LEU A 95 3.04 -5.19 -24.79
CA LEU A 95 1.65 -4.92 -25.12
C LEU A 95 1.53 -3.83 -26.21
N ASN A 96 0.55 -3.98 -27.10
CA ASN A 96 0.23 -2.93 -28.07
C ASN A 96 -0.32 -1.69 -27.36
N SER A 97 -0.18 -0.52 -27.97
CA SER A 97 -0.66 0.75 -27.40
C SER A 97 -2.14 0.72 -27.00
N THR A 98 -3.01 0.13 -27.81
CA THR A 98 -4.45 0.00 -27.53
C THR A 98 -4.73 -0.98 -26.38
N ASP A 99 -3.98 -2.08 -26.31
CA ASP A 99 -4.17 -3.12 -25.28
C ASP A 99 -3.77 -2.62 -23.89
N ARG A 100 -2.81 -1.69 -23.83
CA ARG A 100 -2.40 -1.01 -22.59
C ARG A 100 -3.53 -0.18 -21.98
N CYS A 101 -4.45 0.33 -22.79
CA CYS A 101 -5.57 1.15 -22.30
C CYS A 101 -6.72 0.32 -21.72
N ILE A 102 -6.71 -1.01 -21.91
CA ILE A 102 -7.74 -1.90 -21.37
C ILE A 102 -7.28 -2.39 -20.00
N TRP A 103 -7.94 -1.92 -18.92
CA TRP A 103 -7.58 -2.27 -17.54
C TRP A 103 -7.46 -3.79 -17.31
N GLY A 104 -8.35 -4.58 -17.91
CA GLY A 104 -8.33 -6.04 -17.81
C GLY A 104 -7.01 -6.69 -18.26
N ASN A 105 -6.31 -6.09 -19.23
CA ASN A 105 -5.05 -6.62 -19.77
C ASN A 105 -3.85 -6.27 -18.87
N VAL A 106 -3.90 -5.12 -18.19
CA VAL A 106 -2.78 -4.59 -17.38
C VAL A 106 -2.93 -4.87 -15.88
N ARG A 107 -4.13 -5.21 -15.42
CA ARG A 107 -4.44 -5.43 -14.00
C ARG A 107 -3.51 -6.46 -13.34
N GLY A 108 -3.18 -7.54 -14.05
CA GLY A 108 -2.25 -8.55 -13.55
C GLY A 108 -0.83 -8.02 -13.35
N LEU A 109 -0.35 -7.18 -14.29
CA LEU A 109 0.96 -6.55 -14.20
C LEU A 109 1.04 -5.58 -13.01
N TYR A 110 -0.01 -4.78 -12.80
CA TYR A 110 -0.10 -3.90 -11.63
C TYR A 110 -0.16 -4.67 -10.32
N SER A 111 -0.94 -5.76 -10.26
CA SER A 111 -0.99 -6.60 -9.06
C SER A 111 0.39 -7.15 -8.71
N ASN A 112 1.15 -7.62 -9.70
CA ASN A 112 2.51 -8.11 -9.49
C ASN A 112 3.47 -6.98 -9.07
N LEU A 113 3.36 -5.80 -9.68
CA LEU A 113 4.15 -4.63 -9.31
C LEU A 113 3.89 -4.22 -7.87
N SER A 114 2.62 -4.09 -7.46
CA SER A 114 2.23 -3.75 -6.09
C SER A 114 2.78 -4.75 -5.08
N LEU A 115 2.57 -6.06 -5.32
CA LEU A 115 3.11 -7.12 -4.46
C LEU A 115 4.63 -7.08 -4.36
N CYS A 116 5.33 -6.81 -5.47
CA CYS A 116 6.78 -6.65 -5.46
C CYS A 116 7.20 -5.45 -4.60
N THR A 117 6.57 -4.29 -4.75
CA THR A 117 6.91 -3.09 -3.95
C THR A 117 6.59 -3.26 -2.46
N GLU A 118 5.52 -3.99 -2.14
CA GLU A 118 5.14 -4.34 -0.78
C GLU A 118 6.19 -5.27 -0.17
N GLU A 119 6.59 -6.34 -0.88
CA GLU A 119 7.64 -7.27 -0.42
C GLU A 119 8.96 -6.54 -0.15
N MET A 120 9.41 -5.65 -1.05
CA MET A 120 10.65 -4.89 -0.83
C MET A 120 10.57 -3.97 0.39
N SER A 121 9.41 -3.33 0.59
CA SER A 121 9.18 -2.45 1.74
C SER A 121 9.17 -3.24 3.05
N ASP A 122 8.48 -4.38 3.06
CA ASP A 122 8.43 -5.32 4.19
C ASP A 122 9.80 -5.89 4.54
N CYS A 123 10.61 -6.26 3.54
CA CYS A 123 11.96 -6.78 3.77
C CYS A 123 12.87 -5.74 4.45
N LEU A 124 12.69 -4.46 4.13
CA LEU A 124 13.43 -3.33 4.71
C LEU A 124 12.75 -2.71 5.94
N LEU A 125 11.60 -3.26 6.37
CA LEU A 125 10.77 -2.73 7.46
C LEU A 125 10.34 -1.27 7.23
N ILE A 126 10.17 -0.87 5.97
CA ILE A 126 9.67 0.45 5.57
C ILE A 126 8.16 0.34 5.38
N PRO A 127 7.34 1.25 5.96
CA PRO A 127 5.90 1.22 5.77
C PRO A 127 5.50 1.32 4.29
N TRP A 128 4.51 0.52 3.90
CA TRP A 128 3.86 0.58 2.60
C TRP A 128 2.39 1.04 2.78
N PRO A 129 1.88 1.95 1.93
CA PRO A 129 2.59 2.69 0.89
C PRO A 129 3.49 3.80 1.48
N ASN A 130 4.39 4.32 0.65
CA ASN A 130 5.27 5.44 0.96
C ASN A 130 5.44 6.36 -0.27
N PRO A 131 5.92 7.62 -0.11
CA PRO A 131 5.97 8.59 -1.21
C PRO A 131 6.75 8.11 -2.43
N LEU A 132 7.81 7.31 -2.24
CA LEU A 132 8.59 6.75 -3.34
C LEU A 132 7.75 5.78 -4.20
N VAL A 133 6.93 4.93 -3.57
CA VAL A 133 6.00 4.05 -4.29
C VAL A 133 4.94 4.88 -4.99
N GLU A 134 4.36 5.88 -4.34
CA GLU A 134 3.36 6.77 -4.95
C GLU A 134 3.89 7.44 -6.21
N ASP A 135 5.07 8.07 -6.13
CA ASP A 135 5.74 8.71 -7.25
C ASP A 135 6.05 7.71 -8.39
N THR A 136 6.48 6.50 -8.04
CA THR A 136 6.73 5.43 -9.01
C THR A 136 5.47 5.07 -9.80
N PHE A 137 4.34 4.90 -9.11
CA PHE A 137 3.08 4.57 -9.77
C PHE A 137 2.57 5.72 -10.64
N VAL A 138 2.69 6.96 -10.16
CA VAL A 138 2.33 8.17 -10.94
C VAL A 138 3.19 8.28 -12.20
N ASP A 139 4.51 8.06 -12.09
CA ASP A 139 5.42 8.08 -13.24
C ASP A 139 5.06 7.01 -14.27
N ILE A 140 4.77 5.77 -13.83
CA ILE A 140 4.27 4.69 -14.68
C ILE A 140 2.98 5.09 -15.40
N HIS A 141 2.01 5.66 -14.68
CA HIS A 141 0.77 6.16 -15.27
C HIS A 141 1.05 7.21 -16.35
N SER A 142 1.94 8.16 -16.07
CA SER A 142 2.32 9.22 -17.01
C SER A 142 3.06 8.73 -18.24
N ARG A 143 3.76 7.58 -18.18
CA ARG A 143 4.52 7.02 -19.29
C ARG A 143 3.69 6.11 -20.18
N PHE A 144 2.90 5.21 -19.60
CA PHE A 144 2.23 4.14 -20.36
C PHE A 144 0.78 4.46 -20.72
N PHE A 145 0.14 5.40 -20.02
CA PHE A 145 -1.31 5.68 -20.14
C PHE A 145 -1.64 7.09 -20.60
N LYS A 146 -0.63 7.92 -20.89
CA LYS A 146 -0.82 9.33 -21.29
C LYS A 146 -1.75 9.53 -22.47
N ASP A 147 -1.67 8.63 -23.45
CA ASP A 147 -2.45 8.70 -24.69
C ASP A 147 -3.70 7.80 -24.65
N CYS A 148 -3.99 7.17 -23.51
CA CYS A 148 -5.21 6.39 -23.39
C CYS A 148 -6.41 7.32 -23.34
N PRO A 149 -7.50 7.01 -24.09
CA PRO A 149 -8.73 7.75 -23.95
C PRO A 149 -9.14 7.65 -22.48
N THR A 150 -9.43 8.79 -21.88
CA THR A 150 -10.13 8.80 -20.60
C THR A 150 -11.54 8.30 -20.92
N GLU A 151 -11.73 6.98 -20.97
CA GLU A 151 -13.04 6.40 -20.66
C GLU A 151 -13.27 6.71 -19.19
N GLU A 152 -13.62 7.97 -18.95
CA GLU A 152 -14.61 8.32 -17.96
C GLU A 152 -15.67 7.23 -18.12
N HIS A 153 -15.76 6.33 -17.14
CA HIS A 153 -17.05 5.73 -16.81
C HIS A 153 -17.89 6.91 -16.32
N GLY A 154 -18.23 7.78 -17.27
CA GLY A 154 -18.70 9.11 -16.97
C GLY A 154 -19.98 8.94 -16.24
N ASP A 155 -20.13 9.77 -15.21
CA ASP A 155 -21.46 10.01 -14.68
C ASP A 155 -22.38 10.17 -15.90
N PRO A 156 -23.49 9.41 -15.98
CA PRO A 156 -24.40 9.51 -17.10
C PRO A 156 -24.67 10.99 -17.38
N PRO A 157 -24.72 11.43 -18.65
CA PRO A 157 -24.92 12.84 -18.97
C PRO A 157 -26.01 13.43 -18.05
N PRO A 158 -25.88 14.64 -17.51
CA PRO A 158 -26.79 15.15 -16.46
C PRO A 158 -28.30 14.97 -16.78
N VAL A 159 -28.63 14.96 -18.07
CA VAL A 159 -29.97 14.66 -18.60
C VAL A 159 -30.44 13.23 -18.31
N VAL A 160 -29.57 12.23 -18.46
CA VAL A 160 -29.85 10.82 -18.15
C VAL A 160 -30.06 10.62 -16.65
N MET A 161 -29.19 11.23 -15.82
CA MET A 161 -29.36 11.23 -14.36
C MET A 161 -30.72 11.84 -13.96
N PHE A 162 -31.07 12.98 -14.56
CA PHE A 162 -32.36 13.63 -14.31
C PHE A 162 -33.55 12.76 -14.73
N ALA A 163 -33.47 12.10 -15.89
CA ALA A 163 -34.51 11.19 -16.36
C ALA A 163 -34.71 10.00 -15.40
N LEU A 164 -33.62 9.43 -14.88
CA LEU A 164 -33.66 8.33 -13.91
C LEU A 164 -34.28 8.74 -12.57
N VAL A 165 -34.14 10.01 -12.15
CA VAL A 165 -34.78 10.55 -10.95
C VAL A 165 -36.26 10.88 -11.18
N MET A 166 -36.61 11.47 -12.33
CA MET A 166 -37.99 11.83 -12.64
C MET A 166 -38.88 10.62 -12.93
N THR A 167 -38.31 9.54 -13.46
CA THR A 167 -39.04 8.31 -13.77
C THR A 167 -39.77 7.73 -12.55
N PRO A 168 -39.13 7.41 -11.41
CA PRO A 168 -39.83 6.91 -10.23
C PRO A 168 -40.82 7.93 -9.64
N ILE A 169 -40.51 9.23 -9.68
CA ILE A 169 -41.40 10.30 -9.18
C ILE A 169 -42.74 10.29 -9.93
N CYS A 170 -42.73 10.04 -11.24
CA CYS A 170 -43.94 9.97 -12.05
C CYS A 170 -44.59 8.58 -12.07
N LEU A 171 -43.79 7.50 -12.06
CA LEU A 171 -44.30 6.14 -12.15
C LEU A 171 -45.01 5.69 -10.87
N ILE A 172 -44.49 6.04 -9.68
CA ILE A 172 -45.10 5.66 -8.41
C ILE A 172 -46.57 6.16 -8.29
N PRO A 173 -46.90 7.46 -8.49
CA PRO A 173 -48.28 7.93 -8.39
C PRO A 173 -49.19 7.36 -9.47
N VAL A 174 -48.68 7.13 -10.69
CA VAL A 174 -49.45 6.46 -11.75
C VAL A 174 -49.80 5.03 -11.34
N MET A 175 -48.83 4.26 -10.86
CA MET A 175 -49.05 2.88 -10.41
C MET A 175 -50.05 2.83 -9.24
N VAL A 176 -49.91 3.71 -8.25
CA VAL A 176 -50.86 3.82 -7.12
C VAL A 176 -52.27 4.17 -7.62
N SER A 177 -52.38 5.16 -8.52
CA SER A 177 -53.67 5.58 -9.08
C SER A 177 -54.34 4.44 -9.86
N LEU A 178 -53.57 3.69 -10.66
CA LEU A 178 -54.07 2.54 -11.41
C LEU A 178 -54.55 1.42 -10.49
N VAL A 179 -53.85 1.14 -9.39
CA VAL A 179 -54.28 0.14 -8.39
C VAL A 179 -55.58 0.56 -7.73
N VAL A 180 -55.68 1.82 -7.27
CA VAL A 180 -56.88 2.34 -6.61
C VAL A 180 -58.09 2.34 -7.56
N LEU A 181 -57.90 2.74 -8.81
CA LEU A 181 -58.96 2.67 -9.81
C LEU A 181 -59.37 1.22 -10.09
N LYS A 182 -58.39 0.30 -10.17
CA LYS A 182 -58.69 -1.11 -10.41
C LYS A 182 -59.41 -1.78 -9.25
N THR A 183 -59.16 -1.39 -8.00
CA THR A 183 -59.93 -1.86 -6.85
C THR A 183 -61.34 -1.26 -6.87
N MET A 184 -61.48 0.04 -7.15
CA MET A 184 -62.78 0.71 -7.15
C MET A 184 -63.71 0.26 -8.30
N ASN A 185 -63.16 -0.14 -9.44
CA ASN A 185 -63.92 -0.71 -10.57
C ASN A 185 -64.06 -2.25 -10.50
N GLY A 186 -63.40 -2.90 -9.54
CA GLY A 186 -63.42 -4.35 -9.34
C GLY A 186 -64.42 -4.83 -8.28
N ASP A 187 -65.01 -3.90 -7.50
CA ASP A 187 -65.98 -4.19 -6.44
C ASP A 187 -67.44 -4.23 -6.95
N ASP A 188 -67.66 -4.14 -8.27
CA ASP A 188 -68.97 -4.26 -8.94
C ASP A 188 -69.09 -5.59 -9.72
N SER A 189 -68.70 -6.70 -9.08
CA SER A 189 -68.97 -8.09 -9.52
C SER A 189 -69.14 -9.04 -8.34
#